data_AF-A0A1H0SN55-F1
#
_entry.id   AF-A0A1H0SN55-F1
#
_cell.length_a   1.000
_cell.length_b   1.000
_cell.length_c   1.000
_cell.angle_alpha   90.00
_cell.angle_beta   90.00
_cell.angle_gamma   90.00
#
_symmetry.space_group_name_H-M   'P 1'
#
loop_
_entity.id
_entity.type
_entity.pdbx_description
1 polymer ?
#
loop_
_entity_poly.entity_id
_entity_poly.type
_entity_poly.pdbx_seq_one_letter_code
_entity_poly.pdbx_strand_id
1 'polypeptide(L)'
;MEQLFIYLSVIVLGLVSVLHFYWVFGGTWGLQASLPEKVEGGSVFTPRWIETLIVAVGLIGAAFILLAQNNLVSFFTPNSFTKWSSIVLTCIFFLRAIGDFKYIGFTKRIQNTPFSKHDTKLYTPLCLYLAIIFMTSWLF
;
A
#
# COMPACT_ATOMS: atom_id res chain seq x y z
N MET A 1 1.97 -12.07 -19.78
CA MET A 1 1.80 -12.43 -18.35
C MET A 1 2.06 -11.22 -17.45
N GLU A 2 3.06 -10.38 -17.72
CA GLU A 2 3.37 -9.19 -16.92
C GLU A 2 2.20 -8.19 -16.80
N GLN A 3 1.50 -7.92 -17.90
CA GLN A 3 0.33 -7.05 -17.90
C GLN A 3 -0.78 -7.53 -16.94
N LEU A 4 -0.97 -8.84 -16.78
CA LEU A 4 -1.95 -9.38 -15.85
C LEU A 4 -1.63 -8.97 -14.40
N PHE A 5 -0.37 -9.10 -13.99
CA PHE A 5 0.07 -8.71 -12.65
C PHE A 5 -0.03 -7.20 -12.42
N ILE A 6 0.20 -6.39 -13.45
CA ILE A 6 -0.01 -4.94 -13.40
C ILE A 6 -1.49 -4.63 -13.17
N TYR A 7 -2.40 -5.19 -13.96
CA TYR A 7 -3.84 -4.97 -13.78
C TYR A 7 -4.34 -5.45 -12.41
N LEU A 8 -3.88 -6.61 -11.93
CA LEU A 8 -4.20 -7.10 -10.58
C LEU A 8 -3.71 -6.12 -9.50
N SER A 9 -2.50 -5.58 -9.64
CA SER A 9 -1.95 -4.59 -8.71
C SER A 9 -2.76 -3.30 -8.70
N VAL A 10 -3.16 -2.82 -9.87
CA VAL A 10 -4.01 -1.63 -10.03
C VAL A 10 -5.37 -1.84 -9.36
N ILE A 11 -6.00 -3.01 -9.56
CA ILE A 11 -7.27 -3.36 -8.91
C ILE A 11 -7.10 -3.38 -7.39
N VAL A 12 -6.04 -4.02 -6.88
CA VAL A 12 -5.75 -4.06 -5.43
C VAL A 12 -5.57 -2.65 -4.87
N LEU A 13 -4.73 -1.81 -5.51
CA LEU A 13 -4.52 -0.42 -5.09
C LEU A 13 -5.84 0.38 -5.10
N GLY A 14 -6.66 0.19 -6.13
CA GLY A 14 -7.98 0.83 -6.24
C GLY A 14 -8.94 0.40 -5.12
N LEU A 15 -9.05 -0.90 -4.84
CA LEU A 15 -9.89 -1.42 -3.76
C LEU A 15 -9.45 -0.90 -2.39
N VAL A 16 -8.13 -0.89 -2.13
CA VAL A 16 -7.57 -0.36 -0.88
C VAL A 16 -7.83 1.15 -0.78
N SER A 17 -7.71 1.90 -1.88
CA SER A 17 -8.04 3.32 -1.91
C SER A 17 -9.52 3.58 -1.58
N VAL A 18 -10.44 2.83 -2.18
CA VAL A 18 -11.88 2.94 -1.87
C VAL A 18 -12.16 2.68 -0.40
N LEU A 19 -11.50 1.68 0.20
CA LEU A 19 -11.61 1.42 1.64
C LEU A 19 -11.15 2.61 2.49
N HIS A 20 -10.07 3.30 2.10
CA HIS A 20 -9.61 4.49 2.81
C HIS A 20 -10.59 5.66 2.67
N PHE A 21 -11.16 5.88 1.49
CA PHE A 21 -12.24 6.87 1.32
C PHE A 21 -13.45 6.53 2.19
N TYR A 22 -13.85 5.24 2.24
CA TYR A 22 -14.92 4.80 3.12
C TYR A 22 -14.66 5.16 4.59
N TRP A 23 -13.43 5.00 5.09
CA TRP A 23 -13.06 5.44 6.43
C TRP A 23 -13.07 6.96 6.60
N VAL A 24 -12.68 7.74 5.58
CA VAL A 24 -12.78 9.22 5.60
C VAL A 24 -14.23 9.67 5.77
N PHE A 25 -15.19 8.97 5.18
CA PHE A 25 -16.63 9.23 5.31
C PHE A 25 -17.27 8.63 6.57
N GLY A 26 -16.48 8.16 7.54
CA GLY A 26 -16.98 7.65 8.83
C GLY A 26 -17.28 6.15 8.87
N GLY A 27 -16.86 5.40 7.85
CA GLY A 27 -16.94 3.95 7.84
C GLY A 27 -16.09 3.30 8.93
N THR A 28 -16.59 2.23 9.55
CA THR A 28 -15.92 1.54 10.69
C THR A 28 -15.46 0.12 10.35
N TRP A 29 -15.91 -0.42 9.21
CA TRP A 29 -15.57 -1.78 8.79
C TRP A 29 -14.05 -1.95 8.59
N GLY A 30 -13.47 -2.97 9.21
CA GLY A 30 -12.04 -3.28 9.11
C GLY A 30 -11.09 -2.27 9.75
N LEU A 31 -11.59 -1.14 10.28
CA LEU A 31 -10.75 -0.07 10.82
C LEU A 31 -9.92 -0.54 12.02
N GLN A 32 -10.54 -1.21 13.00
CA GLN A 32 -9.84 -1.74 14.17
C GLN A 32 -8.76 -2.76 13.80
N ALA A 33 -9.06 -3.65 12.84
CA ALA A 33 -8.10 -4.65 12.36
C ALA A 33 -6.95 -4.05 11.52
N SER A 34 -7.07 -2.80 11.09
CA SER A 34 -6.08 -2.07 10.28
C SER A 34 -5.15 -1.18 11.11
N LEU A 35 -5.43 -1.00 12.41
CA LEU A 35 -4.62 -0.18 13.29
C LEU A 35 -3.77 -1.06 14.21
N PRO A 36 -2.48 -0.73 14.40
CA PRO A 36 -1.65 -1.43 15.39
C PRO A 36 -2.24 -1.27 16.79
N GLU A 37 -2.31 -2.36 17.54
CA GLU A 37 -2.81 -2.39 18.92
C GLU A 37 -1.65 -2.47 19.93
N LYS A 38 -1.81 -1.79 21.07
CA LYS A 38 -0.91 -1.94 22.22
C LYS A 38 -1.17 -3.28 22.92
N VAL A 39 -0.13 -3.83 23.55
CA VAL A 39 -0.21 -5.09 24.30
C VAL A 39 -1.21 -4.99 25.47
N GLU A 40 -1.35 -3.80 26.06
CA GLU A 40 -2.26 -3.50 27.17
C GLU A 40 -3.69 -3.13 26.72
N GLY A 41 -3.96 -3.15 25.42
CA GLY A 41 -5.24 -2.75 24.82
C GLY A 41 -5.23 -1.30 24.28
N GLY A 42 -6.09 -1.07 23.27
CA GLY A 42 -6.21 0.22 22.58
C GLY A 42 -5.24 0.38 21.41
N SER A 43 -5.55 1.33 20.52
CA SER A 43 -4.74 1.59 19.33
C SER A 43 -3.44 2.33 19.68
N VAL A 44 -2.35 1.96 19.03
CA VAL A 44 -1.06 2.69 19.10
C VAL A 44 -1.20 4.08 18.50
N PHE A 45 -2.02 4.22 17.46
CA PHE A 45 -2.20 5.45 16.72
C PHE A 45 -3.56 5.50 16.02
N THR A 46 -4.27 6.62 16.18
CA THR A 46 -5.53 6.88 15.48
C THR A 46 -5.30 7.89 14.36
N PRO A 47 -5.30 7.48 13.08
CA PRO A 47 -5.09 8.42 11.98
C PRO A 47 -6.22 9.45 11.94
N ARG A 48 -5.86 10.70 11.68
CA ARG A 48 -6.79 11.78 11.38
C ARG A 48 -7.33 11.58 9.97
N TRP A 49 -8.53 12.10 9.71
CA TRP A 49 -9.17 11.99 8.39
C TRP A 49 -8.29 12.51 7.24
N ILE A 50 -7.46 13.53 7.49
CA ILE A 50 -6.52 14.09 6.50
C ILE A 50 -5.45 13.06 6.13
N GLU A 51 -4.90 12.33 7.10
CA GLU A 51 -3.86 11.33 6.87
C GLU A 51 -4.41 10.17 6.04
N THR A 52 -5.60 9.68 6.39
CA THR A 52 -6.31 8.64 5.62
C THR A 52 -6.62 9.10 4.20
N LEU A 53 -7.01 10.37 4.01
CA LEU A 53 -7.28 10.95 2.70
C LEU A 53 -6.01 11.04 1.84
N ILE A 54 -4.88 11.46 2.42
CA ILE A 54 -3.58 11.51 1.72
C ILE A 54 -3.20 10.11 1.23
N VAL A 55 -3.39 9.08 2.05
CA VAL A 55 -3.12 7.69 1.65
C VAL A 55 -4.05 7.27 0.52
N ALA A 56 -5.36 7.56 0.61
CA ALA A 56 -6.32 7.21 -0.44
C ALA A 56 -5.92 7.82 -1.81
N VAL A 57 -5.63 9.12 -1.83
CA VAL A 57 -5.19 9.81 -3.05
C VAL A 57 -3.83 9.29 -3.53
N GLY A 58 -2.90 9.02 -2.62
CA GLY A 58 -1.60 8.44 -2.92
C GLY A 58 -1.70 7.07 -3.58
N LEU A 59 -2.63 6.22 -3.15
CA LEU A 59 -2.87 4.90 -3.74
C LEU A 59 -3.45 5.00 -5.16
N ILE A 60 -4.37 5.94 -5.41
CA ILE A 60 -4.86 6.23 -6.78
C ILE A 60 -3.70 6.71 -7.66
N GLY A 61 -2.89 7.65 -7.15
CA GLY A 61 -1.71 8.14 -7.85
C GLY A 61 -0.73 7.01 -8.19
N ALA A 62 -0.48 6.10 -7.24
CA ALA A 62 0.37 4.94 -7.45
C ALA A 62 -0.17 4.02 -8.56
N ALA A 63 -1.48 3.74 -8.55
CA ALA A 63 -2.12 2.94 -9.59
C ALA A 63 -1.99 3.59 -10.98
N PHE A 64 -2.18 4.91 -11.06
CA PHE A 64 -2.00 5.66 -12.30
C PHE A 64 -0.55 5.64 -12.80
N ILE A 65 0.43 5.90 -11.91
CA ILE A 65 1.86 5.84 -12.24
C ILE A 65 2.24 4.45 -12.77
N LEU A 66 1.72 3.38 -12.15
CA LEU A 66 2.00 2.02 -12.58
C LEU A 66 1.49 1.75 -14.01
N LEU A 67 0.28 2.20 -14.34
CA LEU A 67 -0.26 2.08 -15.70
C LEU A 67 0.53 2.94 -16.70
N ALA A 68 0.82 4.17 -16.34
CA ALA A 68 1.54 5.14 -17.16
C ALA A 68 2.96 4.68 -17.49
N GLN A 69 3.71 4.19 -16.50
CA GLN A 69 5.07 3.68 -16.67
C GLN A 69 5.13 2.47 -17.61
N ASN A 70 4.09 1.64 -17.63
CA ASN A 70 4.00 0.46 -18.49
C ASN A 70 3.32 0.74 -19.86
N ASN A 71 3.18 2.02 -20.23
CA ASN A 71 2.57 2.45 -21.48
C ASN A 71 1.14 1.92 -21.71
N LEU A 72 0.39 1.69 -20.63
CA LEU A 72 -1.01 1.23 -20.67
C LEU A 72 -2.01 2.40 -20.69
N VAL A 73 -1.51 3.64 -20.67
CA VAL A 73 -2.32 4.87 -20.75
C VAL A 73 -1.98 5.59 -22.04
N SER A 74 -2.93 5.64 -22.98
CA SER A 74 -2.71 6.17 -24.33
C SER A 74 -2.33 7.66 -24.38
N PHE A 75 -2.76 8.44 -23.39
CA PHE A 75 -2.50 9.88 -23.33
C PHE A 75 -1.27 10.26 -22.49
N PHE A 76 -0.60 9.31 -21.83
CA PHE A 76 0.52 9.59 -20.95
C PHE A 76 1.62 8.54 -21.11
N THR A 77 2.64 8.89 -21.89
CA THR A 77 3.76 7.99 -22.21
C THR A 77 4.76 7.89 -21.04
N PRO A 78 5.46 6.75 -20.90
CA PRO A 78 6.52 6.60 -19.92
C PRO A 78 7.59 7.68 -20.10
N ASN A 79 7.98 8.34 -19.01
CA ASN A 79 8.97 9.40 -19.01
C ASN A 79 9.83 9.34 -17.73
N SER A 80 10.78 10.27 -17.58
CA SER A 80 11.63 10.32 -16.39
C SER A 80 10.83 10.51 -15.09
N PHE A 81 9.70 11.22 -15.15
CA PHE A 81 8.84 11.43 -13.98
C PHE A 81 8.14 10.15 -13.54
N THR A 82 7.57 9.36 -14.44
CA THR A 82 6.95 8.07 -14.11
C THR A 82 7.97 7.08 -13.58
N LYS A 83 9.19 7.10 -14.14
CA LYS A 83 10.31 6.26 -13.71
C LYS A 83 10.73 6.58 -12.28
N TRP A 84 11.02 7.85 -11.99
CA TRP A 84 11.38 8.28 -10.64
C TRP A 84 10.25 8.04 -9.64
N SER A 85 9.00 8.29 -10.03
CA SER A 85 7.84 7.99 -9.19
C SER A 85 7.73 6.49 -8.87
N SER A 86 7.99 5.63 -9.85
CA SER A 86 7.98 4.16 -9.67
C SER A 86 9.08 3.71 -8.72
N ILE A 87 10.29 4.28 -8.83
CA ILE A 87 11.41 4.01 -7.90
C ILE A 87 11.03 4.40 -6.47
N VAL A 88 10.48 5.60 -6.29
CA VAL A 88 10.04 6.08 -4.97
C VAL A 88 8.96 5.16 -4.40
N LEU A 89 7.98 4.74 -5.21
CA LEU A 89 6.92 3.81 -4.79
C LEU A 89 7.47 2.43 -4.44
N THR A 90 8.45 1.90 -5.20
CA THR A 90 9.19 0.68 -4.82
C THR A 90 9.78 0.83 -3.42
N CYS A 91 10.49 1.93 -3.15
CA CYS A 91 11.10 2.16 -1.84
C CYS A 91 10.04 2.27 -0.73
N ILE A 92 8.94 2.98 -0.95
CA ILE A 92 7.87 3.14 0.05
C ILE A 92 7.27 1.78 0.41
N PHE A 93 6.84 0.99 -0.58
CA PHE A 93 6.23 -0.32 -0.33
C PHE A 93 7.23 -1.32 0.26
N PHE A 94 8.50 -1.28 -0.16
CA PHE A 94 9.54 -2.13 0.39
C PHE A 94 9.87 -1.79 1.85
N LEU A 95 10.05 -0.51 2.17
CA LEU A 95 10.25 -0.05 3.54
C LEU A 95 9.04 -0.42 4.42
N ARG A 96 7.82 -0.34 3.90
CA ARG A 96 6.64 -0.83 4.61
C ARG A 96 6.73 -2.35 4.85
N ALA A 97 7.14 -3.13 3.84
CA ALA A 97 7.28 -4.57 3.99
C ALA A 97 8.30 -4.95 5.09
N ILE A 98 9.40 -4.19 5.20
CA ILE A 98 10.36 -4.30 6.30
C ILE A 98 9.67 -3.93 7.63
N GLY A 99 9.01 -2.77 7.66
CA GLY A 99 8.25 -2.24 8.79
C GLY A 99 9.09 -1.50 9.81
N ASP A 100 8.61 -1.44 11.05
CA ASP A 100 9.18 -0.62 12.15
C ASP A 100 9.96 -1.46 13.19
N PHE A 101 10.22 -2.75 12.90
CA PHE A 101 10.84 -3.72 13.81
C PHE A 101 10.09 -3.94 15.14
N LYS A 102 8.85 -3.42 15.27
CA LYS A 102 8.09 -3.46 16.53
C LYS A 102 6.66 -3.95 16.31
N TYR A 103 5.83 -3.22 15.57
CA TYR A 103 4.41 -3.52 15.35
C TYR A 103 4.08 -3.91 13.91
N ILE A 104 4.87 -3.46 12.94
CA ILE A 104 4.55 -3.48 11.51
C ILE A 104 5.63 -4.25 10.74
N GLY A 105 5.22 -4.99 9.70
CA GLY A 105 6.13 -5.59 8.71
C GLY A 105 6.63 -6.98 9.08
N PHE A 106 7.52 -7.54 8.25
CA PHE A 106 8.12 -8.86 8.50
C PHE A 106 8.98 -8.90 9.76
N THR A 107 9.53 -7.75 10.15
CA THR A 107 10.47 -7.64 11.28
C THR A 107 9.81 -7.33 12.62
N LYS A 108 8.47 -7.32 12.69
CA LYS A 108 7.74 -6.97 13.91
C LYS A 108 7.98 -7.97 15.05
N ARG A 109 8.05 -7.45 16.28
CA ARG A 109 8.21 -8.23 17.51
C ARG A 109 6.86 -8.57 18.16
N ILE A 110 5.87 -7.69 18.03
CA ILE A 110 4.55 -7.88 18.63
C ILE A 110 3.66 -8.63 17.63
N GLN A 111 3.34 -9.89 17.95
CA GLN A 111 2.64 -10.80 17.04
C GLN A 111 1.27 -11.28 17.54
N ASN A 112 0.91 -10.95 18.78
CA ASN A 112 -0.29 -11.45 19.46
C ASN A 112 -1.52 -10.56 19.34
N THR A 113 -1.57 -9.66 18.36
CA THR A 113 -2.73 -8.77 18.10
C THR A 113 -3.50 -9.21 16.84
N PRO A 114 -4.80 -8.87 16.71
CA PRO A 114 -5.53 -9.08 15.47
C PRO A 114 -4.82 -8.43 14.26
N PHE A 115 -4.39 -7.18 14.41
CA PHE A 115 -3.63 -6.45 13.39
C PHE A 115 -2.37 -7.21 12.96
N SER A 116 -1.54 -7.67 13.91
CA SER A 116 -0.27 -8.33 13.57
C SER A 116 -0.48 -9.63 12.80
N LYS A 117 -1.58 -10.35 13.06
CA LYS A 117 -1.95 -11.57 12.30
C LYS A 117 -2.33 -11.24 10.85
N HIS A 118 -3.17 -10.23 10.64
CA HIS A 118 -3.53 -9.78 9.29
C HIS A 118 -2.33 -9.18 8.55
N ASP A 119 -1.46 -8.48 9.28
CA ASP A 119 -0.26 -7.89 8.73
C ASP A 119 0.73 -8.94 8.21
N THR A 120 0.92 -10.07 8.91
CA THR A 120 1.79 -11.17 8.42
C THR A 120 1.18 -11.89 7.23
N LYS A 121 -0.13 -12.15 7.27
CA LYS A 121 -0.79 -13.00 6.27
C LYS A 121 -1.14 -12.27 4.98
N LEU A 122 -1.42 -10.97 5.06
CA LEU A 122 -2.03 -10.24 3.96
C LEU A 122 -1.34 -8.90 3.69
N TYR A 123 -1.24 -7.99 4.66
CA TYR A 123 -0.78 -6.62 4.39
C TYR A 123 0.70 -6.56 3.98
N THR A 124 1.59 -7.20 4.73
CA THR A 124 3.02 -7.20 4.44
C THR A 124 3.35 -7.96 3.15
N PRO A 125 2.81 -9.18 2.89
CA PRO A 125 2.98 -9.85 1.60
C PRO A 125 2.48 -9.01 0.41
N LEU A 126 1.34 -8.33 0.55
CA LEU A 126 0.83 -7.43 -0.50
C LEU A 126 1.77 -6.24 -0.75
N CYS A 127 2.31 -5.63 0.31
CA CYS A 127 3.29 -4.54 0.16
C CYS A 127 4.55 -5.02 -0.56
N LEU A 128 5.07 -6.21 -0.21
CA LEU A 128 6.23 -6.77 -0.88
C LEU A 128 5.95 -7.09 -2.36
N TYR A 129 4.77 -7.68 -2.65
CA TYR A 129 4.32 -7.93 -4.02
C TYR A 129 4.26 -6.63 -4.83
N LEU A 130 3.63 -5.57 -4.31
CA LEU A 130 3.57 -4.27 -4.97
C LEU A 130 4.96 -3.67 -5.19
N ALA A 131 5.86 -3.76 -4.20
CA ALA A 131 7.23 -3.28 -4.35
C ALA A 131 7.95 -3.95 -5.53
N ILE A 132 7.80 -5.27 -5.69
CA ILE A 132 8.38 -6.03 -6.81
C ILE A 132 7.76 -5.58 -8.14
N ILE A 133 6.45 -5.41 -8.22
CA ILE A 133 5.77 -4.98 -9.46
C ILE A 133 6.21 -3.57 -9.89
N PHE A 134 6.31 -2.63 -8.94
CA PHE A 134 6.87 -1.31 -9.25
C PHE A 134 8.34 -1.42 -9.67
N MET A 135 9.13 -2.28 -9.02
CA MET A 135 10.54 -2.48 -9.35
C MET A 135 10.73 -2.99 -10.78
N THR A 136 9.97 -4.00 -11.18
CA THR A 136 10.05 -4.54 -12.54
C THR A 136 9.62 -3.54 -13.60
N SER A 137 8.66 -2.66 -13.27
CA SER A 137 8.11 -1.67 -14.21
C SER A 137 9.09 -0.56 -14.65
N TRP A 138 10.15 -0.30 -13.88
CA TRP A 138 11.17 0.69 -14.24
C TRP A 138 12.52 0.10 -14.65
N LEU A 139 12.72 -1.20 -14.36
CA LEU A 139 13.95 -1.94 -14.64
C LEU A 139 13.96 -2.51 -16.06
N PHE A 140 12.80 -2.87 -16.60
CA PHE A 140 12.58 -3.40 -17.95
C PHE A 140 11.67 -2.44 -18.74
#